data_AF-A0A2N7PW98-F1
#
_entry.id   AF-A0A2N7PW98-F1
#
_cell.length_a   1.000
_cell.length_b   1.000
_cell.length_c   1.000
_cell.angle_alpha   90.00
_cell.angle_beta   90.00
_cell.angle_gamma   90.00
#
_symmetry.space_group_name_H-M   'P 1'
#
loop_
_entity.id
_entity.type
_entity.pdbx_description
1 polymer ?
#
loop_
_entity_poly.entity_id
_entity_poly.type
_entity_poly.pdbx_seq_one_letter_code
_entity_poly.pdbx_strand_id
1 'polypeptide(L)'
;MKECLFCKIYEQKSDVLFENDKFFVILDKFPVNPGHMLIIPIKHIESIEDLSDNDFFYLKKAISKSKEFIEKNDLKDLYENLSPINEKSLDFIENALKSSYISKKPDGYNFGLN
;
A
#
# COMPACT_ATOMS: atom_id res chain seq x y z
N MET A 1 -3.46 -8.77 -19.95
CA MET A 1 -2.38 -9.01 -18.95
C MET A 1 -1.08 -8.23 -19.23
N LYS A 2 -0.57 -8.10 -20.47
CA LYS A 2 0.70 -7.37 -20.76
C LYS A 2 0.72 -5.86 -20.40
N GLU A 3 -0.43 -5.26 -20.10
CA GLU A 3 -0.54 -3.83 -19.80
C GLU A 3 -0.96 -3.49 -18.36
N CYS A 4 -1.09 -4.47 -17.45
CA CYS A 4 -1.47 -4.16 -16.07
C CYS A 4 -0.30 -3.50 -15.32
N LEU A 5 -0.51 -2.28 -14.81
CA LEU A 5 0.48 -1.54 -14.01
C LEU A 5 0.94 -2.34 -12.79
N PHE A 6 0.01 -2.91 -12.03
CA PHE A 6 0.34 -3.64 -10.81
C PHE A 6 1.10 -4.94 -11.06
N CYS A 7 0.81 -5.65 -12.16
CA CYS A 7 1.62 -6.80 -12.57
C CYS A 7 3.06 -6.38 -12.89
N LYS A 8 3.24 -5.28 -13.65
CA LYS A 8 4.59 -4.75 -13.97
C LYS A 8 5.36 -4.36 -12.70
N ILE A 9 4.69 -3.71 -11.74
CA ILE A 9 5.27 -3.35 -10.43
C ILE A 9 5.79 -4.61 -9.71
N TYR A 10 4.98 -5.67 -9.64
CA TYR A 10 5.37 -6.90 -8.97
C TYR A 10 6.50 -7.66 -9.70
N GLU A 11 6.42 -7.75 -11.03
CA GLU A 11 7.46 -8.40 -11.86
C GLU A 11 8.81 -7.70 -11.72
N GLN A 12 8.82 -6.37 -11.62
CA GLN A 12 10.04 -5.56 -11.44
C GLN A 12 10.47 -5.43 -9.97
N LYS A 13 9.65 -5.92 -9.02
CA LYS A 13 9.80 -5.69 -7.58
C LYS A 13 10.01 -4.19 -7.24
N SER A 14 9.39 -3.31 -8.02
CA SER A 14 9.48 -1.86 -7.81
C SER A 14 8.60 -1.48 -6.62
N ASP A 15 9.14 -0.74 -5.66
CA ASP A 15 8.40 -0.19 -4.51
C ASP A 15 7.67 -1.23 -3.62
N VAL A 16 7.96 -2.53 -3.79
CA VAL A 16 7.38 -3.60 -2.95
C VAL A 16 7.98 -3.54 -1.56
N LEU A 17 7.16 -3.18 -0.57
CA LEU A 17 7.58 -3.11 0.83
C LEU A 17 7.73 -4.51 1.42
N PHE A 18 6.74 -5.36 1.17
CA PHE A 18 6.73 -6.75 1.59
C PHE A 18 5.63 -7.53 0.86
N GLU A 19 5.72 -8.85 0.94
CA GLU A 19 4.72 -9.77 0.39
C GLU A 19 4.47 -10.95 1.33
N ASN A 20 3.43 -11.72 0.99
CA ASN A 20 3.17 -13.07 1.44
C ASN A 20 2.86 -13.96 0.22
N ASP A 21 2.42 -15.19 0.43
CA ASP A 21 2.21 -16.16 -0.65
C ASP A 21 1.19 -15.73 -1.73
N LYS A 22 0.31 -14.75 -1.43
CA LYS A 22 -0.79 -14.35 -2.31
C LYS A 22 -0.87 -12.85 -2.61
N PHE A 23 -0.32 -12.00 -1.74
CA PHE A 23 -0.42 -10.54 -1.84
C PHE A 23 0.92 -9.87 -1.61
N PHE A 24 1.14 -8.77 -2.31
CA PHE A 24 2.23 -7.82 -2.05
C PHE A 24 1.66 -6.47 -1.63
N VAL A 25 2.46 -5.68 -0.94
CA VAL A 25 2.06 -4.38 -0.40
C VAL A 25 3.03 -3.30 -0.83
N ILE A 26 2.48 -2.18 -1.26
CA ILE A 26 3.22 -0.96 -1.63
C ILE A 26 2.68 0.25 -0.86
N LEU A 27 3.50 1.28 -0.70
CA LEU A 27 3.02 2.58 -0.23
C LEU A 27 2.31 3.29 -1.39
N ASP A 28 1.13 3.84 -1.14
CA ASP A 28 0.38 4.54 -2.19
C ASP A 28 1.09 5.87 -2.54
N LYS A 29 1.18 6.15 -3.85
CA LYS A 29 1.72 7.40 -4.39
C LYS A 29 0.67 8.53 -4.44
N PHE A 30 -0.58 8.24 -4.09
CA PHE A 30 -1.65 9.21 -3.84
C PHE A 30 -2.23 9.01 -2.42
N PRO A 31 -1.43 9.19 -1.36
CA PRO A 31 -1.89 8.93 0.00
C PRO A 31 -3.02 9.87 0.42
N VAL A 32 -4.16 9.32 0.83
CA VAL A 32 -5.25 10.11 1.45
C VAL A 32 -4.87 10.54 2.87
N ASN A 33 -4.17 9.68 3.60
CA ASN A 33 -3.61 9.93 4.92
C ASN A 33 -2.23 9.26 5.05
N PRO A 34 -1.38 9.68 6.01
CA PRO A 34 -0.12 9.00 6.28
C PRO A 34 -0.31 7.49 6.54
N GLY A 35 0.51 6.67 5.91
CA GLY A 35 0.43 5.21 5.99
C GLY A 35 -0.56 4.57 5.01
N HIS A 36 -1.12 5.33 4.05
CA HIS A 36 -1.98 4.76 3.00
C HIS A 36 -1.19 3.78 2.13
N MET A 37 -1.61 2.52 2.14
CA MET A 37 -0.95 1.40 1.45
C MET A 37 -1.94 0.65 0.58
N LEU A 38 -1.42 0.09 -0.51
CA LEU A 38 -2.19 -0.79 -1.39
C LEU A 38 -1.78 -2.24 -1.14
N ILE A 39 -2.76 -3.10 -0.88
CA ILE A 39 -2.57 -4.55 -0.76
C ILE A 39 -3.09 -5.19 -2.05
N ILE A 40 -2.20 -5.80 -2.81
CA ILE A 40 -2.47 -6.17 -4.20
C ILE A 40 -2.25 -7.69 -4.37
N PRO A 41 -3.20 -8.42 -4.97
CA PRO A 41 -3.00 -9.82 -5.34
C PRO A 41 -1.79 -9.99 -6.26
N ILE A 42 -0.94 -10.98 -5.98
CA ILE A 42 0.18 -11.36 -6.85
C ILE A 42 -0.35 -11.92 -8.18
N LYS A 43 -1.41 -12.73 -8.11
CA LYS A 43 -2.12 -13.20 -9.28
C LYS A 43 -3.05 -12.10 -9.79
N HIS A 44 -2.96 -11.76 -11.07
CA HIS A 44 -3.93 -10.86 -11.69
C HIS A 44 -5.35 -11.42 -11.59
N ILE A 45 -6.23 -10.66 -10.96
CA ILE A 45 -7.67 -10.86 -10.86
C ILE A 45 -8.36 -9.52 -11.15
N GLU A 46 -9.58 -9.56 -11.66
CA GLU A 46 -10.30 -8.35 -12.04
C GLU A 46 -11.17 -7.82 -10.90
N SER A 47 -11.66 -8.72 -10.04
CA SER A 47 -12.58 -8.37 -8.96
C SER A 47 -12.27 -9.12 -7.66
N ILE A 48 -12.63 -8.55 -6.52
CA ILE A 48 -12.44 -9.20 -5.20
C ILE A 48 -13.24 -10.50 -5.08
N GLU A 49 -14.34 -10.62 -5.84
CA GLU A 49 -15.18 -11.81 -5.97
C GLU A 49 -14.44 -13.00 -6.58
N ASP A 50 -13.32 -12.78 -7.26
CA ASP A 50 -12.47 -13.84 -7.82
C ASP A 50 -11.53 -14.47 -6.76
N LEU A 51 -11.52 -13.94 -5.54
CA LEU A 51 -10.73 -14.48 -4.43
C LEU A 51 -11.41 -15.69 -3.81
N SER A 52 -10.63 -16.76 -3.57
CA SER A 52 -11.07 -17.89 -2.75
C SER A 52 -10.99 -17.59 -1.26
N ASP A 53 -11.66 -18.39 -0.43
CA ASP A 53 -11.54 -18.32 1.04
C ASP A 53 -10.08 -18.38 1.52
N ASN A 54 -9.26 -19.19 0.84
CA ASN A 54 -7.84 -19.28 1.13
C ASN A 54 -7.11 -17.96 0.78
N ASP A 55 -7.48 -17.29 -0.30
CA ASP A 55 -6.90 -15.99 -0.62
C ASP A 55 -7.32 -14.92 0.41
N PHE A 56 -8.58 -14.92 0.87
CA PHE A 56 -9.03 -14.04 1.97
C PHE A 56 -8.24 -14.26 3.27
N PHE A 57 -7.84 -15.50 3.57
CA PHE A 57 -6.95 -15.78 4.71
C PHE A 57 -5.59 -15.09 4.56
N TYR A 58 -4.99 -15.10 3.37
CA TYR A 58 -3.73 -14.38 3.11
C TYR A 58 -3.91 -12.86 3.03
N LEU A 59 -5.06 -12.37 2.56
CA LEU A 59 -5.40 -10.96 2.59
C LEU A 59 -5.45 -10.45 4.04
N LYS A 60 -6.10 -11.18 4.95
CA LYS A 60 -6.11 -10.85 6.38
C LYS A 60 -4.69 -10.78 6.96
N LYS A 61 -3.81 -11.72 6.59
CA LYS A 61 -2.40 -11.67 7.00
C LYS A 61 -1.68 -10.43 6.47
N ALA A 62 -1.90 -10.06 5.22
CA ALA A 62 -1.33 -8.86 4.63
C ALA A 62 -1.82 -7.60 5.36
N ILE A 63 -3.12 -7.50 5.66
CA ILE A 63 -3.71 -6.40 6.45
C ILE A 63 -3.04 -6.26 7.82
N SER A 64 -2.91 -7.35 8.57
CA SER A 64 -2.24 -7.33 9.89
C SER A 64 -0.78 -6.88 9.77
N LYS A 65 -0.06 -7.38 8.75
CA LYS A 65 1.34 -7.02 8.50
C LYS A 65 1.48 -5.54 8.10
N SER A 66 0.56 -5.00 7.30
CA SER A 66 0.52 -3.57 6.97
C SER A 66 0.33 -2.69 8.20
N LYS A 67 -0.59 -3.07 9.10
CA LYS A 67 -0.74 -2.37 10.38
C LYS A 67 0.56 -2.36 11.16
N GLU A 68 1.17 -3.53 11.36
CA GLU A 68 2.44 -3.64 12.09
C GLU A 68 3.56 -2.83 11.42
N PHE A 69 3.62 -2.83 10.10
CA PHE A 69 4.60 -2.05 9.34
C PHE A 69 4.42 -0.55 9.60
N ILE A 70 3.18 -0.05 9.54
CA ILE A 70 2.86 1.36 9.86
C ILE A 70 3.28 1.71 11.29
N GLU A 71 3.04 0.82 12.27
CA GLU A 71 3.37 1.08 13.68
C GLU A 71 4.88 1.06 13.97
N LYS A 72 5.67 0.34 13.16
CA LYS A 72 7.10 0.10 13.40
C LYS A 72 8.02 1.05 12.63
N ASN A 73 7.52 1.73 11.60
CA ASN A 73 8.33 2.59 10.73
C ASN A 73 7.97 4.07 10.91
N ASP A 74 8.95 4.94 10.68
CA ASP A 74 8.71 6.38 10.61
C ASP A 74 8.04 6.71 9.27
N LEU A 75 6.77 7.13 9.32
CA LEU A 75 6.01 7.45 8.12
C LEU A 75 6.58 8.67 7.39
N LYS A 76 7.20 9.62 8.10
CA LYS A 76 7.83 10.77 7.49
C LYS A 76 8.98 10.33 6.59
N ASP A 77 9.88 9.50 7.12
CA ASP A 77 11.01 8.96 6.36
C ASP A 77 10.52 8.18 5.14
N LEU A 78 9.44 7.39 5.26
CA LEU A 78 8.87 6.67 4.13
C LEU A 78 8.40 7.60 3.01
N TYR A 79 7.70 8.69 3.33
CA TYR A 79 7.20 9.63 2.31
C TYR A 79 8.29 10.54 1.75
N GLU A 80 9.30 10.93 2.53
CA GLU A 80 10.45 11.70 2.02
C GLU A 80 11.28 10.90 1.01
N ASN A 81 11.31 9.58 1.14
CA ASN A 81 11.99 8.68 0.20
C ASN A 81 11.07 8.16 -0.94
N LEU A 82 9.78 8.50 -0.94
CA LEU A 82 8.84 8.05 -1.96
C LEU A 82 8.96 8.90 -3.23
N SER A 83 9.26 8.26 -4.36
CA SER A 83 9.35 8.96 -5.64
C SER A 83 7.96 9.20 -6.26
N PRO A 84 7.55 10.47 -6.47
CA PRO A 84 6.27 10.80 -7.10
C PRO A 84 6.26 10.39 -8.57
N ILE A 85 5.08 10.06 -9.10
CA ILE A 85 4.93 9.66 -10.51
C ILE A 85 4.39 10.76 -11.43
N ASN A 86 3.90 11.86 -10.86
CA ASN A 86 3.50 13.09 -11.54
C ASN A 86 3.29 14.21 -10.50
N GLU A 87 2.98 15.42 -10.96
CA GLU A 87 2.72 16.59 -10.09
C GLU A 87 1.60 16.33 -9.07
N LYS A 88 0.50 15.70 -9.51
CA LYS A 88 -0.60 15.35 -8.60
C LYS A 88 -0.15 14.36 -7.51
N SER A 89 0.68 13.38 -7.84
CA SER A 89 1.23 12.44 -6.86
C SER A 89 2.12 13.16 -5.85
N LEU A 90 2.94 14.11 -6.32
CA LEU A 90 3.75 14.97 -5.45
C LEU A 90 2.86 15.75 -4.48
N ASP A 91 1.78 16.38 -4.94
CA ASP A 91 0.86 17.13 -4.08
C ASP A 91 0.28 16.27 -2.95
N PHE A 92 -0.12 15.04 -3.25
CA PHE A 92 -0.65 14.12 -2.23
C PHE A 92 0.42 13.71 -1.22
N ILE A 93 1.64 13.42 -1.68
CA ILE A 93 2.78 13.10 -0.81
C ILE A 93 3.11 14.28 0.10
N GLU A 94 3.16 15.50 -0.44
CA GLU A 94 3.38 16.71 0.35
C GLU A 94 2.27 16.94 1.38
N ASN A 95 1.02 16.69 1.02
CA ASN A 95 -0.11 16.80 1.95
C ASN A 95 -0.01 15.75 3.07
N ALA A 96 0.42 14.53 2.77
CA ALA A 96 0.70 13.51 3.79
C ALA A 96 1.83 13.95 4.71
N LEU A 97 2.94 14.49 4.18
CA LEU A 97 4.07 15.01 4.97
C LEU A 97 3.69 16.20 5.87
N LYS A 98 2.78 17.06 5.42
CA LYS A 98 2.27 18.22 6.19
C LYS A 98 1.19 17.82 7.21
N SER A 99 0.71 16.58 7.18
CA SER A 99 -0.36 16.10 8.06
C SER A 99 0.08 16.13 9.53
N SER A 100 -0.82 16.57 10.41
CA SER A 100 -0.59 16.52 11.86
C SER A 100 -0.46 15.09 12.44
N TYR A 101 -0.72 14.07 11.61
CA TYR A 101 -0.62 12.65 11.95
C TYR A 101 0.67 11.98 11.46
N ILE A 102 1.52 12.67 10.68
CA ILE A 102 2.71 12.06 10.04
C ILE A 102 3.70 11.45 11.03
N SER A 103 3.85 12.06 12.21
CA SER A 103 4.76 11.58 13.28
C SER A 103 4.00 10.98 14.46
N LYS A 104 2.72 10.66 14.29
CA LYS A 104 1.89 10.05 15.33
C LYS A 104 1.64 8.60 15.02
N LYS A 105 1.68 7.76 16.05
CA LYS A 105 1.14 6.41 15.95
C LYS A 105 -0.37 6.51 15.68
N PRO A 106 -0.91 5.83 14.64
CA PRO A 106 -2.35 5.79 14.41
C PRO A 106 -3.10 5.18 15.61
N ASP A 107 -4.21 5.79 15.99
CA ASP A 107 -5.15 5.31 17.00
C ASP A 107 -6.34 4.55 16.40
N GLY A 108 -6.46 4.55 15.06
CA GLY A 108 -7.43 3.79 14.29
C GLY A 108 -6.90 3.47 12.88
N TYR A 109 -7.46 2.42 12.29
CA TYR A 109 -7.15 2.00 10.92
C TYR A 109 -8.44 1.86 10.13
N ASN A 110 -8.48 2.52 8.96
CA ASN A 110 -9.54 2.31 8.00
C ASN A 110 -9.02 1.34 6.93
N PHE A 111 -9.69 0.19 6.80
CA PHE A 111 -9.43 -0.76 5.72
C PHE A 111 -10.52 -0.55 4.68
N GLY A 112 -10.22 0.30 3.70
CA GLY A 112 -11.13 0.59 2.58
C GLY A 112 -10.90 -0.36 1.41
N LEU A 113 -11.97 -0.66 0.70
CA LEU A 113 -11.93 -1.20 -0.66
C LEU A 113 -12.28 -0.01 -1.56
N ASN A 114 -11.36 0.41 -2.43
CA ASN A 114 -11.57 1.49 -3.40
C ASN A 114 -11.69 0.91 -4.80
#